data_AF-A0A7C2AVZ4-F1
#
_entry.id   AF-A0A7C2AVZ4-F1
#
_cell.length_a   1.000
_cell.length_b   1.000
_cell.length_c   1.000
_cell.angle_alpha   90.00
_cell.angle_beta   90.00
_cell.angle_gamma   90.00
#
_symmetry.space_group_name_H-M   'P 1'
#
loop_
_entity.id
_entity.type
_entity.pdbx_description
1 polymer ?
#
loop_
_entity_poly.entity_id
_entity_poly.type
_entity_poly.pdbx_seq_one_letter_code
_entity_poly.pdbx_strand_id
1 'polypeptide(L)'
;MNWLVVARGRTLPEAWERSLLALAEEGVKVFTEYGESSLDAPAVIVVEEPLAEPRVHLKGVVAGSLRGLFDYVAEVVDGVRDHLVDKTEYTYHERL
;
A
#
# COMPACT_ATOMS: atom_id res chain seq x y z
N MET A 1 9.43 -16.35 -20.19
CA MET A 1 8.82 -15.01 -20.07
C MET A 1 9.13 -14.50 -18.68
N ASN A 2 9.82 -13.37 -18.58
CA ASN A 2 10.03 -12.69 -17.30
C ASN A 2 8.95 -11.60 -17.22
N TRP A 3 8.00 -11.74 -16.29
CA TRP A 3 6.89 -10.82 -16.08
C TRP A 3 7.14 -9.96 -14.82
N LEU A 4 8.40 -9.92 -14.35
CA LEU A 4 8.84 -9.24 -13.14
C LEU A 4 9.01 -7.74 -13.41
N VAL A 5 8.09 -6.94 -12.88
CA VAL A 5 8.14 -5.49 -12.96
C VAL A 5 9.23 -4.97 -12.02
N VAL A 6 10.16 -4.18 -12.55
CA VAL A 6 11.13 -3.45 -11.73
C VAL A 6 10.93 -1.95 -11.93
N ALA A 7 10.52 -1.27 -10.87
CA ALA A 7 10.36 0.18 -10.88
C ALA A 7 11.27 0.82 -9.84
N ARG A 8 11.76 2.02 -10.17
CA ARG A 8 12.61 2.81 -9.28
C ARG A 8 12.18 4.26 -9.35
N GLY A 9 12.12 4.93 -8.21
CA GLY A 9 11.85 6.36 -8.11
C GLY A 9 12.54 6.95 -6.90
N ARG A 10 12.77 8.26 -6.93
CA ARG A 10 13.35 8.98 -5.81
C ARG A 10 12.40 8.96 -4.62
N THR A 11 11.12 9.22 -4.86
CA THR A 11 10.07 9.23 -3.83
C THR A 11 9.09 8.08 -4.01
N LEU A 12 8.27 7.81 -2.97
CA LEU A 12 7.27 6.75 -3.03
C LEU A 12 6.22 6.99 -4.13
N PRO A 13 5.62 8.20 -4.29
CA PRO A 13 4.70 8.48 -5.39
C PRO A 13 5.32 8.22 -6.76
N GLU A 14 6.56 8.69 -6.98
CA GLU A 14 7.24 8.52 -8.26
C GLU A 14 7.51 7.04 -8.58
N ALA A 15 8.03 6.28 -7.62
CA ALA A 15 8.30 4.86 -7.80
C ALA A 15 7.00 4.07 -8.05
N TRP A 16 5.91 4.44 -7.35
CA TRP A 16 4.59 3.86 -7.53
C TRP A 16 4.03 4.12 -8.93
N GLU A 17 4.01 5.36 -9.40
CA GLU A 17 3.52 5.70 -10.74
C GLU A 17 4.30 4.96 -11.84
N ARG A 18 5.64 4.90 -11.72
CA ARG A 18 6.49 4.13 -12.64
C ARG A 18 6.16 2.64 -12.62
N SER A 19 5.83 2.08 -11.46
CA SER A 19 5.43 0.67 -11.35
C SER A 19 4.11 0.37 -12.06
N LEU A 20 3.16 1.31 -12.06
CA LEU A 20 1.89 1.15 -12.75
C LEU A 20 2.05 1.20 -14.27
N LEU A 21 2.93 2.07 -14.77
CA LEU A 21 3.26 2.11 -16.20
C LEU A 21 3.89 0.80 -16.66
N ALA A 22 4.87 0.29 -15.90
CA ALA A 22 5.50 -1.00 -16.19
C ALA A 22 4.49 -2.17 -16.10
N LEU A 23 3.61 -2.16 -15.09
CA LEU A 23 2.53 -3.15 -14.97
C LEU A 23 1.58 -3.09 -16.18
N ALA A 24 1.24 -1.90 -16.66
CA ALA A 24 0.38 -1.73 -17.83
C ALA A 24 1.02 -2.31 -19.12
N GLU A 25 2.34 -2.23 -19.25
CA GLU A 25 3.09 -2.72 -20.41
C GLU A 25 3.41 -4.22 -20.34
N GLU A 26 3.79 -4.72 -19.15
CA GLU A 26 4.35 -6.06 -18.97
C GLU A 26 3.44 -7.04 -18.20
N GLY A 27 2.40 -6.53 -17.55
CA GLY A 27 1.50 -7.30 -16.71
C GLY A 27 0.68 -8.33 -17.49
N VAL A 28 0.20 -9.34 -16.77
CA VAL A 28 -0.67 -10.37 -17.33
C VAL A 28 -2.10 -10.19 -16.82
N LYS A 29 -3.06 -10.35 -17.72
CA LYS A 29 -4.48 -10.30 -17.35
C LYS A 29 -4.87 -11.61 -16.66
N VAL A 30 -5.33 -11.53 -15.42
CA VAL A 30 -5.76 -12.68 -14.62
C VAL A 30 -7.25 -12.55 -14.33
N PHE A 31 -8.00 -13.65 -14.44
CA PHE A 31 -9.39 -13.68 -14.01
C PHE A 31 -9.47 -14.07 -12.54
N THR A 32 -10.06 -13.21 -11.73
CA THR A 32 -10.09 -13.33 -10.26
C THR A 32 -11.32 -14.09 -9.78
N GLU A 33 -11.30 -14.53 -8.52
CA GLU A 33 -12.44 -15.15 -7.83
C GLU A 33 -13.64 -14.20 -7.66
N TYR A 34 -13.44 -12.89 -7.83
CA TYR A 34 -14.48 -11.87 -7.73
C TYR A 34 -15.30 -11.70 -9.02
N GLY A 35 -15.00 -12.49 -10.06
CA GLY A 35 -15.71 -12.42 -11.34
C GLY A 35 -15.26 -11.27 -12.24
N GLU A 36 -14.15 -10.61 -11.90
CA GLU A 36 -13.53 -9.53 -12.66
C GLU A 36 -12.09 -9.88 -13.05
N SER A 37 -11.54 -9.18 -14.04
CA SER A 37 -10.14 -9.36 -14.43
C SER A 37 -9.24 -8.31 -13.79
N SER A 38 -8.09 -8.73 -13.29
CA SER A 38 -7.01 -7.88 -12.82
C SER A 38 -5.83 -7.89 -13.81
N LEU A 39 -4.90 -6.96 -13.63
CA LEU A 39 -3.61 -6.93 -14.32
C LEU A 39 -2.52 -7.14 -13.26
N ASP A 40 -1.76 -8.22 -13.40
CA ASP A 40 -0.90 -8.73 -12.33
C ASP A 40 0.55 -8.90 -12.80
N ALA A 41 1.49 -8.60 -11.90
CA ALA A 41 2.92 -8.85 -12.04
C ALA A 41 3.58 -9.02 -10.66
N PRO A 42 4.66 -9.80 -10.48
CA PRO A 42 5.50 -9.66 -9.32
C PRO A 42 6.29 -8.36 -9.48
N ALA A 43 6.45 -7.59 -8.41
CA ALA A 43 7.09 -6.28 -8.51
C ALA A 43 8.26 -6.15 -7.54
N VAL A 44 9.33 -5.53 -8.01
CA VAL A 44 10.38 -4.92 -7.18
C VAL A 44 10.29 -3.42 -7.36
N ILE A 45 9.87 -2.70 -6.33
CA ILE A 45 9.73 -1.24 -6.34
C ILE A 45 10.79 -0.66 -5.41
N VAL A 46 11.74 0.10 -5.97
CA VAL A 46 12.82 0.74 -5.21
C VAL A 46 12.51 2.21 -5.02
N VAL A 47 12.42 2.63 -3.75
CA VAL A 47 12.28 4.03 -3.35
C VAL A 47 13.60 4.49 -2.77
N GLU A 48 14.27 5.44 -3.43
CA GLU A 48 15.64 5.84 -3.04
C GLU A 48 15.67 6.73 -1.80
N GLU A 49 14.72 7.67 -1.69
CA GLU A 49 14.58 8.61 -0.60
C GLU A 49 13.17 8.50 0.02
N PRO A 50 12.86 7.40 0.75
CA PRO A 50 11.50 7.10 1.21
C PRO A 50 10.94 8.10 2.23
N LEU A 51 11.79 8.99 2.75
CA LEU A 51 11.43 10.03 3.73
C LEU A 51 11.48 11.44 3.15
N ALA A 52 11.72 11.61 1.84
CA ALA A 52 11.80 12.93 1.21
C ALA A 52 10.45 13.66 1.15
N GLU A 53 9.33 12.94 1.25
CA GLU A 53 7.97 13.50 1.23
C GLU A 53 7.12 12.96 2.40
N PRO A 54 6.12 13.74 2.88
CA PRO A 54 5.14 13.25 3.84
C PRO A 54 4.33 12.07 3.28
N ARG A 55 4.30 10.97 4.03
CA ARG A 55 3.51 9.77 3.68
C ARG A 55 2.07 9.92 4.15
N VAL A 56 1.29 10.69 3.41
CA VAL A 56 -0.14 10.92 3.72
C VAL A 56 -0.99 10.00 2.86
N HIS A 57 -1.61 8.99 3.48
CA HIS A 57 -2.57 8.15 2.78
C HIS A 57 -3.83 8.97 2.46
N LEU A 58 -3.98 9.42 1.22
CA LEU A 58 -5.00 10.37 0.79
C LEU A 58 -6.42 9.93 1.17
N LYS A 59 -6.74 8.62 1.16
CA LYS A 59 -8.04 8.10 1.63
C LYS A 59 -8.35 8.49 3.09
N GLY A 60 -7.35 8.57 3.96
CA GLY A 60 -7.51 9.01 5.35
C GLY A 60 -7.85 10.51 5.46
N VAL A 61 -7.50 11.30 4.45
CA VAL A 61 -7.78 12.75 4.37
C VAL A 61 -9.04 13.06 3.58
N VAL A 62 -9.33 12.29 2.52
CA VAL A 62 -10.41 12.58 1.54
C VAL A 62 -11.69 11.79 1.83
N ALA A 63 -11.59 10.56 2.31
CA ALA A 63 -12.75 9.75 2.75
C ALA A 63 -12.84 9.63 4.28
N GLY A 64 -11.81 10.10 4.99
CA GLY A 64 -11.76 10.22 6.45
C GLY A 64 -11.76 11.68 6.90
N SER A 65 -11.49 11.90 8.18
CA SER A 65 -11.16 13.22 8.71
C SER A 65 -9.69 13.25 9.08
N LEU A 66 -9.08 14.44 9.15
CA LEU A 66 -7.71 14.59 9.70
C LEU A 66 -7.56 13.94 11.08
N ARG A 67 -8.66 13.82 11.84
CA ARG A 67 -8.71 13.09 13.11
C ARG A 67 -8.43 11.60 12.96
N GLY A 68 -8.85 10.98 11.85
CA GLY A 68 -8.56 9.58 11.55
C GLY A 68 -7.07 9.28 11.43
N LEU A 69 -6.23 10.27 11.11
CA LEU A 69 -4.78 10.11 11.16
C LEU A 69 -4.28 9.92 12.59
N PHE A 70 -4.80 10.68 13.55
CA PHE A 70 -4.47 10.51 14.97
C PHE A 70 -5.00 9.20 15.54
N ASP A 71 -6.20 8.77 15.11
CA ASP A 71 -6.74 7.46 15.48
C ASP A 71 -5.83 6.33 14.96
N TYR A 72 -5.31 6.44 13.73
CA TYR A 72 -4.34 5.49 13.18
C TYR A 72 -3.01 5.50 13.95
N VAL A 73 -2.51 6.68 14.34
CA VAL A 73 -1.30 6.77 15.19
C VAL A 73 -1.53 6.08 16.53
N ALA A 74 -2.66 6.33 17.21
CA ALA A 74 -2.98 5.69 18.48
C ALA A 74 -3.18 4.18 18.33
N GLU A 75 -3.78 3.73 17.21
CA GLU A 75 -3.90 2.30 16.89
C GLU A 75 -2.53 1.63 16.76
N VAL A 76 -1.59 2.28 16.08
CA VAL A 76 -0.26 1.74 15.78
C VAL A 76 0.68 1.83 16.98
N VAL A 77 0.63 2.93 17.74
CA VAL A 77 1.60 3.23 18.83
C VAL A 77 1.10 2.77 20.20
N ASP A 78 -0.18 2.99 20.50
CA ASP A 78 -0.76 2.76 21.83
C ASP A 78 -1.64 1.51 21.89
N GLY A 79 -1.81 0.78 20.78
CA GLY A 79 -2.59 -0.46 20.73
C GLY A 79 -4.07 -0.27 21.04
N VAL A 80 -4.66 0.91 20.81
CA VAL A 80 -6.06 1.20 21.21
C VAL A 80 -7.11 0.28 20.55
N ARG A 81 -6.70 -0.48 19.53
CA ARG A 81 -7.53 -1.48 18.82
C ARG A 81 -7.22 -2.93 19.19
N ASP A 82 -6.31 -3.23 20.11
CA ASP A 82 -5.86 -4.61 20.40
C ASP A 82 -6.98 -5.50 20.97
N HIS A 83 -8.02 -4.92 21.53
CA HIS A 83 -9.25 -5.64 21.89
C HIS A 83 -10.01 -6.24 20.68
N LEU A 84 -9.57 -5.95 19.44
CA LEU A 84 -10.13 -6.50 18.20
C LEU A 84 -9.35 -7.69 17.66
N VAL A 85 -8.23 -8.10 18.25
CA VAL A 85 -7.37 -9.20 17.77
C VAL A 85 -8.12 -10.54 17.68
N ASP A 86 -9.17 -10.74 18.48
CA ASP A 86 -10.01 -11.94 18.37
C ASP A 86 -11.05 -11.85 17.22
N LYS A 87 -11.24 -10.65 16.66
CA LYS A 87 -12.21 -10.34 15.60
C LYS A 87 -11.56 -10.04 14.26
N THR A 88 -10.28 -9.66 14.25
CA THR A 88 -9.45 -9.40 13.08
C THR A 88 -8.23 -10.32 13.13
N GLU A 89 -7.61 -10.64 12.00
CA GLU A 89 -6.43 -11.52 12.02
C GLU A 89 -5.20 -10.90 12.72
N TYR A 90 -5.19 -9.57 12.90
CA TYR A 90 -4.16 -8.80 13.60
C TYR A 90 -4.61 -7.35 13.84
N THR A 91 -3.88 -6.65 14.72
CA THR A 91 -3.78 -5.18 14.71
C THR A 91 -2.40 -4.75 14.22
N TYR A 92 -2.27 -3.49 13.77
CA TYR A 92 -0.96 -2.97 13.36
C TYR A 92 0.04 -2.95 14.52
N HIS A 93 -0.42 -2.63 15.74
CA HIS A 93 0.43 -2.59 16.93
C HIS A 93 1.02 -3.96 17.28
N GLU A 94 0.27 -5.06 17.17
CA GLU A 94 0.82 -6.41 17.41
C GLU A 94 1.89 -6.85 16.40
N ARG A 95 1.99 -6.18 15.25
CA ARG A 95 2.93 -6.52 14.18
C ARG A 95 4.15 -5.59 14.12
N LEU A 96 4.24 -4.61 15.02
CA LEU A 96 5.42 -3.76 15.19
C LEU A 96 6.39 -4.37 16.20
#